data_AF-A0A916DFM2-F1
#
_entry.id   AF-A0A916DFM2-F1
#
_cell.length_a   1.000
_cell.length_b   1.000
_cell.length_c   1.000
_cell.angle_alpha   90.00
_cell.angle_beta   90.00
_cell.angle_gamma   90.00
#
_symmetry.space_group_name_H-M   'P 1'
#
loop_
_entity.id
_entity.type
_entity.pdbx_description
1 polymer ?
#
loop_
_entity_poly.entity_id
_entity_poly.type
_entity_poly.pdbx_seq_one_letter_code
_entity_poly.pdbx_strand_id
1 'polypeptide(L)'
;MSENLIKFAVATNNEIFDPEWNGGEWMVAHVETHETIEQFIESSNNWAERTAPKFGEIGGFKFVAWANCQAVKGQTRDSMSVVDLGDIRIALPGTDLTNF
;
A
#
# COMPACT_ATOMS: atom_id res chain seq x y z
N MET A 1 -2.08 -1.70 -19.64
CA MET A 1 -1.94 -0.79 -18.50
C MET A 1 -3.26 -0.05 -18.30
N SER A 2 -3.88 -0.09 -17.11
CA SER A 2 -5.08 0.73 -16.86
C SER A 2 -4.67 2.21 -16.70
N GLU A 3 -5.53 3.14 -17.11
CA GLU A 3 -5.28 4.59 -16.99
C GLU A 3 -4.98 5.01 -15.53
N ASN A 4 -5.63 4.35 -14.57
CA ASN A 4 -5.45 4.63 -13.14
C ASN A 4 -4.07 4.18 -12.63
N LEU A 5 -3.49 3.09 -13.16
CA LEU A 5 -2.11 2.70 -12.80
C LEU A 5 -1.08 3.71 -13.31
N ILE A 6 -1.32 4.34 -14.46
CA ILE A 6 -0.47 5.43 -14.94
C ILE A 6 -0.60 6.66 -14.02
N LYS A 7 -1.83 7.00 -13.59
CA LYS A 7 -2.05 8.09 -12.62
C LYS A 7 -1.41 7.79 -11.27
N PHE A 8 -1.42 6.53 -10.82
CA PHE A 8 -0.75 6.09 -9.60
C PHE A 8 0.77 6.24 -9.71
N ALA A 9 1.37 5.81 -10.82
CA ALA A 9 2.79 5.98 -11.09
C ALA A 9 3.18 7.47 -11.04
N VAL A 10 2.44 8.31 -11.76
CA VAL A 10 2.67 9.77 -11.76
C VAL A 10 2.51 10.38 -10.37
N ALA A 11 1.47 9.99 -9.62
CA ALA A 11 1.23 10.50 -8.27
C ALA A 11 2.32 10.08 -7.27
N THR A 12 2.99 8.96 -7.52
CA THR A 12 4.11 8.48 -6.69
C THR A 12 5.48 8.83 -7.28
N ASN A 13 5.54 9.74 -8.26
CA ASN A 13 6.76 10.10 -9.00
C ASN A 13 7.53 8.89 -9.56
N ASN A 14 6.82 7.81 -9.90
CA ASN A 14 7.33 6.51 -10.34
C ASN A 14 8.22 5.81 -9.29
N GLU A 15 8.23 6.24 -8.03
CA GLU A 15 9.07 5.65 -6.97
C GLU A 15 8.50 4.34 -6.45
N ILE A 16 7.18 4.13 -6.54
CA ILE A 16 6.50 2.92 -6.06
C ILE A 16 6.24 1.95 -7.21
N PHE A 17 5.89 2.47 -8.37
CA PHE A 17 5.55 1.69 -9.55
C PHE A 17 5.86 2.49 -10.81
N ASP A 18 6.57 1.87 -11.75
CA ASP A 18 7.02 2.52 -12.99
C ASP A 18 6.54 1.72 -14.22
N PRO A 19 5.66 2.30 -15.08
CA PRO A 19 5.21 1.70 -16.33
C PRO A 19 6.31 1.37 -17.34
N GLU A 20 7.36 2.20 -17.35
CA GLU A 20 8.40 2.17 -18.37
C GLU A 20 9.59 1.31 -17.94
N TRP A 21 9.72 1.05 -16.63
CA TRP A 21 10.72 0.14 -16.09
C TRP A 21 10.29 -1.32 -16.22
N ASN A 22 11.14 -2.14 -16.86
CA ASN A 22 10.98 -3.59 -17.02
C ASN A 22 9.57 -4.05 -17.52
N GLY A 23 8.87 -3.20 -18.27
CA GLY A 23 7.54 -3.51 -18.80
C GLY A 23 6.38 -3.26 -17.83
N GLY A 24 6.60 -2.49 -16.75
CA GLY A 24 5.58 -2.12 -15.77
C GLY A 24 5.73 -2.92 -14.47
N GLU A 25 6.63 -2.48 -13.58
CA GLU A 25 6.96 -3.22 -12.37
C GLU A 25 6.86 -2.37 -11.09
N TRP A 26 6.57 -3.03 -9.97
CA TRP A 26 6.61 -2.42 -8.65
C TRP A 26 8.06 -2.25 -8.21
N MET A 27 8.41 -1.04 -7.85
CA MET A 27 9.77 -0.64 -7.46
C MET A 27 10.06 -0.87 -5.98
N VAL A 28 9.03 -1.27 -5.21
CA VAL A 28 9.10 -1.57 -3.79
C VAL A 28 8.62 -2.99 -3.49
N ALA A 29 8.93 -3.48 -2.28
CA ALA A 29 8.35 -4.71 -1.78
C ALA A 29 6.81 -4.59 -1.76
N HIS A 30 6.13 -5.58 -2.32
CA HIS A 30 4.69 -5.60 -2.40
C HIS A 30 4.15 -7.02 -2.24
N VAL A 31 2.91 -7.12 -1.76
CA VAL A 31 2.18 -8.38 -1.64
C VAL A 31 0.78 -8.18 -2.21
N GLU A 32 0.41 -8.99 -3.18
CA GLU A 32 -0.95 -9.06 -3.71
C GLU A 32 -1.87 -9.82 -2.75
N THR A 33 -3.06 -9.30 -2.55
CA THR A 33 -4.06 -9.87 -1.65
C THR A 33 -5.47 -9.59 -2.16
N HIS A 34 -6.38 -10.51 -1.86
CA HIS A 34 -7.81 -10.38 -2.15
C HIS A 34 -8.61 -9.86 -0.96
N GLU A 35 -7.95 -9.59 0.18
CA GLU A 35 -8.61 -8.98 1.33
C GLU A 35 -8.99 -7.53 1.02
N THR A 36 -10.16 -7.08 1.50
CA THR A 36 -10.58 -5.69 1.38
C THR A 36 -9.82 -4.79 2.36
N ILE A 37 -9.87 -3.47 2.14
CA ILE A 37 -9.29 -2.50 3.08
C ILE A 37 -9.90 -2.66 4.48
N GLU A 38 -11.21 -2.90 4.58
CA GLU A 38 -11.90 -3.11 5.85
C GLU A 38 -11.39 -4.36 6.58
N GLN A 39 -11.16 -5.45 5.85
CA GLN A 39 -10.59 -6.68 6.42
C GLN A 39 -9.16 -6.45 6.92
N PHE A 40 -8.35 -5.67 6.20
CA PHE A 40 -7.03 -5.26 6.67
C PHE A 40 -7.10 -4.43 7.96
N ILE A 41 -8.04 -3.50 8.04
CA ILE A 41 -8.23 -2.69 9.25
C ILE A 41 -8.67 -3.56 10.42
N GLU A 42 -9.58 -4.51 10.19
CA GLU A 42 -10.00 -5.48 11.21
C GLU A 42 -8.83 -6.34 11.68
N SER A 43 -8.06 -6.91 10.75
CA SER A 43 -6.85 -7.69 11.02
C SER A 43 -5.82 -6.88 11.80
N SER A 44 -5.68 -5.59 11.48
CA SER A 44 -4.74 -4.69 12.16
C SER A 44 -5.01 -4.53 13.66
N ASN A 45 -6.23 -4.79 14.13
CA ASN A 45 -6.53 -4.78 15.56
C ASN A 45 -5.80 -5.87 16.34
N ASN A 46 -5.39 -6.95 15.67
CA ASN A 46 -4.67 -8.07 16.28
C ASN A 46 -3.15 -7.97 16.08
N TRP A 47 -2.67 -6.92 15.41
CA TRP A 47 -1.23 -6.69 15.25
C TRP A 47 -0.59 -6.38 16.59
N ALA A 48 0.69 -6.76 16.73
CA ALA A 48 1.43 -6.51 17.95
C ALA A 48 1.55 -5.01 18.25
N GLU A 49 1.70 -4.18 17.21
CA GLU A 49 1.75 -2.73 17.32
C GLU A 49 1.27 -2.07 16.04
N ARG A 50 0.59 -0.92 16.15
CA ARG A 50 0.27 -0.05 15.01
C ARG A 50 -0.06 1.36 15.44
N THR A 51 0.21 2.32 14.55
CA THR A 51 -0.36 3.66 14.65
C THR A 51 -1.86 3.66 14.30
N ALA A 52 -2.51 4.81 14.47
CA ALA A 52 -3.83 5.01 13.87
C ALA A 52 -3.73 4.89 12.34
N PRO A 53 -4.72 4.26 11.68
CA PRO A 53 -4.76 4.21 10.22
C PRO A 53 -5.05 5.61 9.67
N LYS A 54 -4.40 5.94 8.56
CA LYS A 54 -4.69 7.11 7.74
C LYS A 54 -5.32 6.63 6.43
N PHE A 55 -6.34 7.33 5.97
CA PHE A 55 -7.07 6.99 4.75
C PHE A 55 -6.82 8.05 3.69
N GLY A 56 -6.76 7.64 2.43
CA GLY A 56 -6.57 8.56 1.32
C GLY A 56 -6.93 7.96 -0.03
N GLU A 57 -6.68 8.74 -1.08
CA GLU A 57 -6.82 8.32 -2.47
C GLU A 57 -5.58 8.76 -3.23
N ILE A 58 -5.03 7.89 -4.08
CA ILE A 58 -3.85 8.16 -4.90
C ILE A 58 -4.03 7.52 -6.28
N GLY A 59 -3.87 8.31 -7.34
CA GLY A 59 -4.09 7.84 -8.71
C GLY A 59 -5.51 7.31 -9.00
N GLY A 60 -6.51 7.73 -8.22
CA GLY A 60 -7.89 7.20 -8.31
C GLY A 60 -8.13 5.91 -7.51
N PHE A 61 -7.14 5.44 -6.76
CA PHE A 61 -7.25 4.26 -5.91
C PHE A 61 -7.31 4.67 -4.43
N LYS A 62 -8.23 4.07 -3.69
CA LYS A 62 -8.31 4.27 -2.24
C LYS A 62 -7.17 3.53 -1.56
N PHE A 63 -6.67 4.08 -0.47
CA PHE A 63 -5.68 3.40 0.35
C PHE A 63 -5.88 3.64 1.84
N VAL A 64 -5.29 2.75 2.63
CA VAL A 64 -5.08 2.90 4.07
C VAL A 64 -3.59 2.77 4.37
N ALA A 65 -3.06 3.58 5.27
CA ALA A 65 -1.66 3.58 5.66
C ALA A 65 -1.45 3.64 7.17
N TRP A 66 -0.36 3.03 7.62
CA TRP A 66 0.14 3.09 8.99
C TRP A 66 1.59 3.55 8.95
N ALA A 67 1.90 4.64 9.66
CA ALA A 67 3.26 5.20 9.69
C ALA A 67 4.24 4.27 10.43
N ASN A 68 3.73 3.46 11.36
CA ASN A 68 4.52 2.44 12.04
C ASN A 68 3.60 1.27 12.45
N CYS A 69 3.98 0.06 12.09
CA CYS A 69 3.26 -1.16 12.43
C CYS A 69 4.20 -2.37 12.60
N GLN A 70 3.72 -3.35 13.36
CA GLN A 70 4.33 -4.65 13.55
C GLN A 70 3.21 -5.70 13.55
N ALA A 71 2.96 -6.33 12.40
CA ALA A 71 1.90 -7.32 12.26
C ALA A 71 2.11 -8.53 13.19
N VAL A 72 3.33 -9.08 13.21
CA VAL A 72 3.70 -10.21 14.07
C VAL A 72 4.86 -9.83 15.00
N LYS A 73 4.78 -10.25 16.27
CA LYS A 73 5.85 -10.03 17.25
C LYS A 73 7.19 -10.57 16.74
N GLY A 74 8.20 -9.71 16.72
CA GLY A 74 9.56 -10.04 16.25
C GLY A 74 9.86 -9.55 14.84
N GLN A 75 8.84 -9.13 14.07
CA GLN A 75 9.08 -8.40 12.81
C GLN A 75 9.59 -6.99 13.08
N THR A 76 10.30 -6.42 12.12
CA THR A 76 10.70 -5.00 12.18
C THR A 76 9.45 -4.12 12.18
N ARG A 77 9.51 -3.06 13.00
CA ARG A 77 8.51 -1.99 13.00
C ARG A 77 8.76 -1.10 11.80
N ASP A 78 7.79 -1.01 10.91
CA ASP A 78 7.91 -0.20 9.70
C ASP A 78 6.56 0.34 9.26
N SER A 79 6.57 1.27 8.31
CA SER A 79 5.37 1.75 7.65
C SER A 79 4.71 0.65 6.80
N MET A 80 3.42 0.80 6.54
CA MET A 80 2.67 -0.11 5.67
C MET A 80 1.55 0.67 5.02
N SER A 81 1.35 0.45 3.72
CA SER A 81 0.17 0.93 3.01
C SER A 81 -0.52 -0.20 2.28
N VAL A 82 -1.85 -0.14 2.18
CA VAL A 82 -2.64 -1.04 1.37
C VAL A 82 -3.45 -0.21 0.40
N VAL A 83 -3.21 -0.40 -0.90
CA VAL A 83 -3.93 0.28 -1.98
C VAL A 83 -4.91 -0.67 -2.64
N ASP A 84 -6.11 -0.16 -2.93
CA ASP A 84 -7.20 -0.89 -3.55
C ASP A 84 -7.23 -0.65 -5.05
N LEU A 85 -6.85 -1.66 -5.83
CA LEU A 85 -6.88 -1.64 -7.29
C LEU A 85 -8.21 -2.12 -7.89
N GLY A 86 -9.24 -2.35 -7.08
CA GLY A 86 -10.56 -2.81 -7.48
C GLY A 86 -10.74 -4.31 -7.26
N ASP A 87 -10.09 -5.15 -8.08
CA ASP A 87 -10.20 -6.62 -7.99
C ASP A 87 -9.22 -7.21 -6.97
N ILE A 88 -8.06 -6.57 -6.82
CA ILE A 88 -6.98 -6.94 -5.89
C ILE A 88 -6.54 -5.74 -5.08
N ARG A 89 -5.99 -5.99 -3.90
CA ARG A 89 -5.31 -4.99 -3.07
C ARG A 89 -3.82 -5.31 -3.07
N ILE A 90 -3.01 -4.26 -2.97
CA ILE A 90 -1.56 -4.39 -2.86
C ILE A 90 -1.17 -3.86 -1.50
N ALA A 91 -0.58 -4.72 -0.66
CA ALA A 91 0.10 -4.31 0.54
C ALA A 91 1.55 -3.93 0.19
N LEU A 92 2.00 -2.78 0.70
CA LEU A 92 3.30 -2.17 0.46
C LEU A 92 4.05 -2.02 1.80
N PRO A 93 4.76 -3.07 2.26
CA PRO A 93 5.56 -2.99 3.47
C PRO A 93 6.70 -1.98 3.32
N GLY A 94 6.95 -1.20 4.36
CA GLY A 94 7.97 -0.13 4.36
C GLY A 94 7.60 1.10 3.55
N THR A 95 6.33 1.22 3.11
CA THR A 95 5.85 2.38 2.35
C THR A 95 4.66 3.04 3.06
N ASP A 96 4.77 4.35 3.34
CA ASP A 96 3.63 5.20 3.74
C ASP A 96 3.21 6.07 2.55
N LEU A 97 2.08 5.72 1.93
CA LEU A 97 1.54 6.44 0.77
C LEU A 97 1.09 7.87 1.12
N THR A 98 0.98 8.24 2.40
CA THR A 98 0.67 9.63 2.79
C THR A 98 1.82 10.61 2.58
N ASN A 99 3.00 10.12 2.18
CA ASN A 99 4.16 10.94 1.86
C ASN A 99 4.21 11.40 0.39
N PHE A 100 3.24 10.99 -0.44
CA PHE A 100 3.12 11.35 -1.85
C PHE A 100 1.95 12.31 -2.09
#